data_AF-A0A252BR65-F1
#
_entry.id   AF-A0A252BR65-F1
#
_cell.length_a   1.000
_cell.length_b   1.000
_cell.length_c   1.000
_cell.angle_alpha   90.00
_cell.angle_beta   90.00
_cell.angle_gamma   90.00
#
_symmetry.space_group_name_H-M   'P 1'
#
loop_
_entity.id
_entity.type
_entity.pdbx_description
1 polymer ?
#
loop_
_entity_poly.entity_id
_entity_poly.type
_entity_poly.pdbx_seq_one_letter_code
_entity_poly.pdbx_strand_id
1 'polypeptide(L)'
;MPRYQITLTNHSAGRYRGVLADLESRSQIDFPECSKHRQDGRGVITGHSSTDLPGWFLEMSFVGDGVFSITLSDPHFRIEFPECELDETDSEPRIVGWTDDVQVLREKNKANAA
;
A
#
# COMPACT_ATOMS: atom_id res chain seq x y z
N MET A 1 10.00 -12.47 10.51
CA MET A 1 10.62 -11.48 9.60
C MET A 1 9.47 -11.03 8.72
N PRO A 2 9.15 -9.73 8.66
CA PRO A 2 7.94 -9.26 7.99
C PRO A 2 7.95 -9.72 6.53
N ARG A 3 6.85 -10.33 6.10
CA ARG A 3 6.67 -10.87 4.75
C ARG A 3 6.52 -9.77 3.72
N TYR A 4 5.81 -8.71 4.06
CA TYR A 4 5.48 -7.65 3.12
C TYR A 4 6.24 -6.38 3.44
N GLN A 5 6.73 -5.71 2.40
CA GLN A 5 7.28 -4.37 2.45
C GLN A 5 6.54 -3.48 1.47
N ILE A 6 6.06 -2.32 1.93
CA ILE A 6 5.53 -1.27 1.06
C ILE A 6 6.54 -0.14 1.00
N THR A 7 6.80 0.35 -0.21
CA THR A 7 7.59 1.57 -0.43
C THR A 7 6.78 2.55 -1.25
N LEU A 8 6.74 3.80 -0.83
CA LEU A 8 6.11 4.89 -1.56
C LEU A 8 7.13 6.01 -1.80
N THR A 9 7.58 6.15 -3.05
CA THR A 9 8.61 7.13 -3.45
C THR A 9 7.96 8.35 -4.09
N ASN A 10 8.35 9.55 -3.65
CA ASN A 10 7.87 10.80 -4.25
C ASN A 10 8.59 11.06 -5.58
N HIS A 11 7.85 11.04 -6.70
CA HIS A 11 8.43 11.20 -8.03
C HIS A 11 8.46 12.67 -8.47
N SER A 12 7.40 13.45 -8.20
CA SER A 12 7.33 14.91 -8.40
C SER A 12 5.93 15.46 -8.12
N ALA A 13 5.85 16.73 -7.67
CA ALA A 13 4.61 17.52 -7.63
C ALA A 13 3.40 16.83 -6.96
N GLY A 14 3.63 16.03 -5.91
CA GLY A 14 2.56 15.31 -5.22
C GLY A 14 2.13 14.00 -5.90
N ARG A 15 2.90 13.53 -6.89
CA ARG A 15 2.81 12.20 -7.48
C ARG A 15 3.82 11.26 -6.87
N TYR A 16 3.38 10.04 -6.62
CA TYR A 16 4.16 9.01 -5.94
C TYR A 16 4.10 7.72 -6.75
N ARG A 17 5.15 6.90 -6.61
CA ARG A 17 5.15 5.51 -7.07
C ARG A 17 5.13 4.60 -5.85
N GLY A 18 4.18 3.67 -5.80
CA GLY A 18 4.10 2.65 -4.76
C GLY A 18 4.62 1.30 -5.27
N VAL A 19 5.28 0.54 -4.40
CA VAL A 19 5.69 -0.85 -4.66
C VAL A 19 5.44 -1.67 -3.41
N LEU A 20 4.54 -2.66 -3.51
CA LEU A 20 4.41 -3.73 -2.52
C LEU A 20 5.32 -4.89 -2.94
N ALA A 21 6.25 -5.29 -2.07
CA ALA A 21 7.03 -6.51 -2.23
C ALA A 21 6.52 -7.59 -1.29
N ASP A 22 6.30 -8.80 -1.82
CA ASP A 22 6.14 -10.03 -1.05
C ASP A 22 7.49 -10.75 -1.02
N LEU A 23 8.18 -10.67 0.11
CA LEU A 23 9.55 -11.18 0.28
C LEU A 23 9.59 -12.71 0.30
N GLU A 24 8.48 -13.37 0.65
CA GLU A 24 8.38 -14.83 0.66
C GLU A 24 8.33 -15.38 -0.77
N SER A 25 7.43 -14.85 -1.59
CA SER A 25 7.26 -15.28 -2.98
C SER A 25 8.20 -14.59 -3.98
N ARG A 26 8.91 -13.55 -3.54
CA ARG A 26 9.74 -12.66 -4.39
C ARG A 26 8.95 -12.01 -5.53
N SER A 27 7.69 -11.71 -5.28
CA SER A 27 6.81 -11.01 -6.22
C SER A 27 6.59 -9.56 -5.77
N GLN A 28 6.08 -8.74 -6.68
CA GLN A 28 5.79 -7.34 -6.40
C GLN A 28 4.49 -6.88 -7.08
N ILE A 29 3.88 -5.86 -6.50
CA ILE A 29 2.75 -5.12 -7.07
C ILE A 29 3.17 -3.67 -7.22
N ASP A 30 3.18 -3.18 -8.45
CA ASP A 30 3.52 -1.81 -8.80
C ASP A 30 2.26 -0.93 -8.82
N PHE A 31 2.36 0.24 -8.18
CA PHE A 31 1.38 1.33 -8.22
C PHE A 31 2.05 2.53 -8.91
N PRO A 32 1.99 2.60 -10.26
CA PRO A 32 2.86 3.49 -11.04
C PRO A 32 2.52 4.98 -10.85
N GLU A 33 1.24 5.29 -10.62
CA GLU A 33 0.75 6.66 -10.45
C GLU A 33 -0.17 6.76 -9.22
N CYS A 34 0.42 7.14 -8.09
CA CYS A 34 -0.31 7.50 -6.89
C CYS A 34 -0.38 9.03 -6.78
N SER A 35 -1.53 9.58 -6.41
CA SER A 35 -1.78 11.03 -6.38
C SER A 35 -2.19 11.52 -5.00
N LYS A 36 -1.53 12.59 -4.55
CA LYS A 36 -1.89 13.29 -3.32
C LYS A 36 -3.10 14.18 -3.55
N HIS A 37 -4.10 14.05 -2.69
CA HIS A 37 -5.29 14.91 -2.67
C HIS A 37 -5.83 15.07 -1.25
N ARG A 38 -6.92 15.84 -1.11
CA ARG A 38 -7.62 16.01 0.16
C ARG A 38 -8.87 15.14 0.18
N GLN A 39 -9.06 14.40 1.26
CA GLN A 39 -10.27 13.62 1.56
C GLN A 39 -10.64 13.87 3.02
N ASP A 40 -11.88 14.28 3.28
CA ASP A 40 -12.39 14.60 4.63
C ASP A 40 -11.48 15.57 5.43
N GLY A 41 -10.91 16.55 4.72
CA GLY A 41 -9.97 17.53 5.29
C GLY A 41 -8.55 16.99 5.55
N ARG A 42 -8.28 15.71 5.32
CA ARG A 42 -6.97 15.06 5.50
C ARG A 42 -6.24 14.93 4.18
N GLY A 43 -4.91 14.96 4.23
CA GLY A 43 -4.08 14.66 3.06
C GLY A 43 -3.98 13.15 2.91
N VAL A 44 -4.39 12.64 1.74
CA VAL A 44 -4.32 11.22 1.39
C VAL A 44 -3.54 11.06 0.09
N ILE A 45 -2.92 9.90 -0.09
CA ILE A 45 -2.33 9.49 -1.37
C ILE A 45 -3.03 8.20 -1.78
N THR A 46 -3.56 8.16 -2.99
CA THR A 46 -4.18 6.94 -3.52
C THR A 46 -3.66 6.60 -4.90
N GLY A 47 -3.70 5.32 -5.25
CA GLY A 47 -3.29 4.84 -6.57
C GLY A 47 -3.82 3.45 -6.87
N HIS A 48 -3.93 3.14 -8.15
CA HIS A 48 -4.27 1.81 -8.64
C HIS A 48 -3.01 1.06 -9.05
N SER A 49 -3.03 -0.27 -8.92
CA SER A 49 -1.96 -1.10 -9.44
C SER A 49 -1.87 -1.04 -10.97
N SER A 50 -0.72 -1.46 -11.50
CA SER A 50 -0.47 -1.53 -12.93
C SER A 50 -1.48 -2.44 -13.66
N THR A 51 -1.59 -2.25 -14.97
CA THR A 51 -2.45 -3.06 -15.84
C THR A 51 -2.06 -4.54 -15.89
N ASP A 52 -0.82 -4.86 -15.53
CA ASP A 52 -0.30 -6.23 -15.51
C ASP A 52 -0.84 -7.02 -14.30
N LEU A 53 -1.22 -6.32 -13.22
CA LEU A 53 -1.85 -6.91 -12.05
C LEU A 53 -2.98 -6.00 -11.52
N PRO A 54 -4.10 -5.90 -12.25
CA PRO A 54 -5.15 -4.95 -11.94
C PRO A 54 -5.96 -5.38 -10.71
N GLY A 55 -6.63 -4.41 -10.08
CA GLY A 55 -7.61 -4.66 -9.02
C GLY A 55 -7.12 -4.32 -7.61
N TRP A 56 -5.84 -4.02 -7.44
CA TRP A 56 -5.31 -3.50 -6.18
C TRP A 56 -5.44 -1.98 -6.13
N PHE A 57 -5.75 -1.50 -4.94
CA PHE A 57 -5.85 -0.09 -4.59
C PHE A 57 -4.96 0.20 -3.39
N LEU A 58 -4.20 1.28 -3.47
CA LEU A 58 -3.38 1.81 -2.39
C LEU A 58 -4.04 3.06 -1.84
N GLU A 59 -4.13 3.14 -0.51
CA GLU A 59 -4.49 4.35 0.22
C GLU A 59 -3.48 4.59 1.33
N MET A 60 -2.89 5.77 1.36
CA MET A 60 -2.00 6.24 2.42
C MET A 60 -2.61 7.46 3.10
N SER A 61 -2.54 7.49 4.43
CA SER A 61 -2.91 8.64 5.23
C SER A 61 -1.83 8.99 6.24
N PHE A 62 -1.73 10.27 6.61
CA PHE A 62 -0.89 10.71 7.72
C PHE A 62 -1.64 10.51 9.04
N VAL A 63 -1.02 9.81 10.00
CA VAL A 63 -1.64 9.50 11.28
C VAL A 63 -1.19 10.44 12.41
N GLY A 64 -0.03 11.09 12.27
CA GLY A 64 0.54 12.00 13.28
C GLY A 64 2.04 11.75 13.49
N ASP A 65 2.75 12.70 14.09
CA ASP A 65 4.14 12.53 14.57
C ASP A 65 5.15 11.95 13.56
N GLY A 66 4.97 12.26 12.27
CA GLY A 66 5.85 11.76 11.20
C GLY A 66 5.55 10.32 10.74
N VAL A 67 4.50 9.71 11.28
CA VAL A 67 4.06 8.34 10.94
C VAL A 67 2.93 8.39 9.91
N PHE A 68 2.96 7.41 9.00
CA PHE A 68 1.96 7.20 7.97
C PHE A 68 1.32 5.83 8.15
N SER A 69 0.07 5.70 7.71
CA SER A 69 -0.58 4.40 7.54
C SER A 69 -0.84 4.16 6.07
N ILE A 70 -0.54 2.95 5.60
CA ILE A 70 -0.87 2.49 4.25
C ILE A 70 -1.79 1.29 4.33
N THR A 71 -2.87 1.32 3.55
CA THR A 71 -3.73 0.16 3.30
C THR A 71 -3.65 -0.20 1.82
N LEU A 72 -3.46 -1.49 1.54
CA LEU A 72 -3.55 -2.06 0.21
C LEU A 72 -4.76 -2.99 0.19
N SER A 73 -5.61 -2.89 -0.82
CA SER A 73 -6.79 -3.75 -0.92
C SER A 73 -7.09 -4.15 -2.34
N ASP A 74 -7.53 -5.40 -2.52
CA ASP A 74 -8.25 -5.87 -3.69
C ASP A 74 -9.63 -6.44 -3.25
N PRO A 75 -10.48 -6.96 -4.14
CA PRO A 75 -11.78 -7.52 -3.75
C PRO A 75 -11.75 -8.70 -2.76
N HIS A 76 -10.58 -9.31 -2.52
CA HIS A 76 -10.40 -10.52 -1.72
C HIS A 76 -9.48 -10.32 -0.52
N PHE A 77 -8.54 -9.37 -0.58
CA PHE A 77 -7.48 -9.20 0.40
C PHE A 77 -7.36 -7.73 0.83
N ARG A 78 -6.92 -7.54 2.07
CA ARG A 78 -6.51 -6.25 2.63
C ARG A 78 -5.22 -6.44 3.41
N ILE A 79 -4.24 -5.59 3.16
CA ILE A 79 -2.94 -5.59 3.83
C ILE A 79 -2.78 -4.23 4.49
N GLU A 80 -2.48 -4.22 5.78
CA GLU A 80 -2.38 -2.99 6.57
C GLU A 80 -0.95 -2.78 7.06
N PHE A 81 -0.47 -1.57 6.84
CA PHE A 81 0.80 -1.06 7.35
C PHE A 81 0.46 0.10 8.29
N PRO A 82 0.27 -0.17 9.60
CA PRO A 82 -0.17 0.85 10.55
C PRO A 82 0.93 1.87 10.87
N GLU A 83 2.18 1.45 10.75
CA GLU A 83 3.37 2.22 11.09
C GLU A 83 4.34 2.21 9.90
N CYS A 84 4.19 3.21 9.03
CA CYS A 84 5.14 3.51 7.98
C CYS A 84 5.96 4.74 8.36
N GLU A 85 7.26 4.68 8.11
CA GLU A 85 8.21 5.74 8.45
C GLU A 85 8.77 6.41 7.20
N LEU A 86 9.14 7.68 7.33
CA LEU A 86 9.90 8.38 6.30
C LEU A 86 11.36 7.94 6.38
N ASP A 87 11.83 7.27 5.33
CA ASP A 87 13.23 6.96 5.12
C ASP A 87 13.88 8.05 4.26
N GLU A 88 14.77 8.81 4.89
CA GLU A 88 15.58 9.89 4.30
C GLU A 88 17.02 9.46 4.02
N THR A 89 17.37 8.18 4.23
CA THR A 89 18.77 7.71 4.13
C THR A 89 19.30 7.64 2.69
N ASP A 90 18.41 7.58 1.71
CA ASP A 90 18.74 7.55 0.28
C ASP A 90 18.50 8.90 -0.41
N SER A 91 19.00 9.03 -1.65
CA SER A 91 18.89 10.26 -2.46
C SER A 91 17.45 10.69 -2.78
N GLU A 92 16.46 9.83 -2.55
CA GLU A 92 15.03 10.10 -2.78
C GLU A 92 14.23 9.74 -1.52
N PRO A 93 13.61 10.73 -0.84
CA PRO A 93 12.76 10.48 0.31
C PRO A 93 11.61 9.53 -0.03
N ARG A 94 11.44 8.51 0.80
CA ARG A 94 10.41 7.47 0.60
C ARG A 94 9.77 7.08 1.91
N ILE A 95 8.53 6.64 1.83
CA ILE A 95 7.81 6.09 2.98
C ILE A 95 7.93 4.57 2.91
N VAL A 96 8.36 3.94 3.99
CA VAL A 96 8.57 2.49 4.06
C VAL A 96 7.74 1.92 5.20
N GLY A 97 7.04 0.82 4.93
CA GLY A 97 6.31 0.05 5.94
C GLY A 97 6.56 -1.43 5.80
N TRP A 98 6.42 -2.15 6.90
CA TRP A 98 6.59 -3.60 6.97
C TRP A 98 5.40 -4.21 7.70
N THR A 99 4.93 -5.37 7.24
CA THR A 99 3.84 -6.08 7.92
C THR A 99 3.85 -7.58 7.61
N ASP A 100 3.28 -8.36 8.53
CA ASP A 100 2.86 -9.74 8.31
C ASP A 100 1.32 -9.85 8.23
N ASP A 101 0.61 -8.75 8.49
CA ASP A 101 -0.84 -8.74 8.67
C ASP A 101 -1.57 -8.63 7.33
N VAL A 102 -2.16 -9.76 6.91
CA VAL A 102 -3.04 -9.86 5.75
C VAL A 102 -4.41 -10.35 6.17
N GLN A 103 -5.44 -9.57 5.85
CA GLN A 103 -6.83 -9.91 6.07
C GLN A 103 -7.46 -10.43 4.77
N VAL A 104 -8.20 -11.53 4.86
CA VAL A 104 -9.03 -12.06 3.76
C VAL A 104 -10.44 -11.47 3.90
N LEU A 105 -10.88 -10.69 2.92
CA LEU A 105 -12.16 -9.97 2.94
C LEU A 105 -13.36 -10.81 2.47
N ARG A 106 -13.11 -11.81 1.62
CA ARG A 106 -14.13 -12.78 1.20
C ARG A 106 -13.56 -14.18 1.28
N GLU A 107 -14.09 -14.98 2.19
CA GLU A 107 -14.05 -16.43 1.99
C GLU A 107 -14.81 -16.72 0.69
N LYS A 108 -14.18 -17.42 -0.26
CA LYS A 108 -14.93 -18.09 -1.33
C LYS A 108 -16.02 -18.89 -0.62
N ASN A 109 -17.29 -18.49 -0.77
CA ASN A 109 -18.45 -19.22 -0.27
C ASN A 109 -18.30 -20.72 -0.56
N LYS A 110 -17.81 -21.48 0.41
CA LYS A 110 -18.01 -22.93 0.49
C LYS A 110 -19.33 -23.15 1.22
N ALA A 111 -20.41 -22.75 0.57
CA ALA A 111 -21.76 -23.11 0.98
C ALA A 111 -22.67 -22.98 -0.23
N ASN A 112 -22.71 -24.05 -1.03
CA ASN A 112 -23.91 -24.60 -1.62
C ASN A 112 -23.56 -25.97 -2.22
N ALA A 113 -23.27 -26.90 -1.31
CA ALA A 113 -23.54 -28.32 -1.52
C ALA A 113 -24.53 -28.71 -0.42
N ALA A 114 -25.81 -28.50 -0.69
CA ALA A 114 -26.94 -29.04 0.04
C ALA A 114 -28.03 -29.37 -0.98
#